data_AF-G6EKC4-F1
#
_entry.id   AF-G6EKC4-F1
#
_cell.length_a   1.000
_cell.length_b   1.000
_cell.length_c   1.000
_cell.angle_alpha   90.00
_cell.angle_beta   90.00
_cell.angle_gamma   90.00
#
_symmetry.space_group_name_H-M   'P 1'
#
loop_
_entity.id
_entity.type
_entity.pdbx_description
1 polymer ?
#
loop_
_entity_poly.entity_id
_entity_poly.type
_entity_poly.pdbx_seq_one_letter_code
_entity_poly.pdbx_strand_id
1 'polypeptide(L)'
;MTRKHMLKLAASLSEGAHSQERAVLRSFSKGEGEHPGFSFTRYWWQGEGPRDGIAPWVRKKLRPGDDPIFGHAARSEVLLPPCAPGDYANIDFLLQRFDETLPPFENHAMVQVKLALDESEPWHSGYERVRAFARDHFADRFPVILVAHIPGTAGLEGNGSHVHCIVLSRFLSVNGLRGACHLLCSDRGYAAALSAWRQHTNVGEAAA
;
A
#
# COMPACT_ATOMS: atom_id res chain seq x y z
N MET A 1 43.76 -37.00 51.46
CA MET A 1 43.18 -36.96 50.10
C MET A 1 42.11 -35.88 50.07
N THR A 2 42.28 -34.94 49.16
CA THR A 2 41.96 -33.51 49.35
C THR A 2 40.64 -33.13 48.65
N ARG A 3 39.67 -32.60 49.42
CA ARG A 3 38.52 -31.86 48.89
C ARG A 3 39.00 -30.56 48.27
N LYS A 4 39.02 -30.44 46.94
CA LYS A 4 39.07 -29.15 46.22
C LYS A 4 38.40 -29.29 44.85
N HIS A 5 37.64 -28.24 44.53
CA HIS A 5 37.07 -27.88 43.23
C HIS A 5 35.80 -28.63 42.79
N MET A 6 34.66 -27.95 42.93
CA MET A 6 33.81 -27.61 41.79
C MET A 6 32.86 -26.46 42.17
N LEU A 7 33.47 -25.30 42.44
CA LEU A 7 32.84 -23.99 42.25
C LEU A 7 33.13 -23.62 40.80
N LYS A 8 32.10 -23.66 39.94
CA LYS A 8 31.93 -22.92 38.67
C LYS A 8 31.01 -23.71 37.73
N LEU A 9 29.71 -23.47 37.84
CA LEU A 9 28.81 -23.49 36.67
C LEU A 9 27.60 -22.61 36.98
N ALA A 10 27.88 -21.35 37.34
CA ALA A 10 26.95 -20.24 37.33
C ALA A 10 27.58 -19.14 36.48
N ALA A 11 27.70 -19.41 35.19
CA ALA A 11 28.18 -18.44 34.20
C ALA A 11 27.86 -18.96 32.79
N SER A 12 26.60 -18.78 32.36
CA SER A 12 26.22 -18.73 30.94
C SER A 12 24.72 -18.42 30.81
N LEU A 13 24.27 -17.32 31.42
CA LEU A 13 23.03 -16.65 31.01
C LEU A 13 23.38 -15.21 30.71
N SER A 14 24.18 -15.06 29.68
CA SER A 14 24.27 -13.85 28.90
C SER A 14 24.03 -14.29 27.46
N GLU A 15 22.83 -14.83 27.20
CA GLU A 15 22.30 -14.78 25.85
C GLU A 15 22.19 -13.30 25.54
N GLY A 16 23.14 -12.81 24.75
CA GLY A 16 23.10 -11.46 24.24
C GLY A 16 21.72 -11.26 23.65
N ALA A 17 21.05 -10.20 24.10
CA ALA A 17 19.97 -9.61 23.34
C ALA A 17 20.57 -9.24 21.97
N HIS A 18 20.56 -10.18 21.03
CA HIS A 18 20.77 -9.88 19.64
C HIS A 18 19.66 -8.90 19.31
N SER A 19 20.01 -7.61 19.23
CA SER A 19 19.13 -6.62 18.64
C SER A 19 18.87 -7.11 17.22
N GLN A 20 17.77 -7.81 17.02
CA GLN A 20 17.39 -8.23 15.68
C GLN A 20 17.29 -6.97 14.83
N GLU A 21 18.04 -6.93 13.74
CA GLU A 21 18.00 -5.81 12.81
C GLU A 21 16.54 -5.58 12.37
N ARG A 22 16.11 -4.32 12.40
CA ARG A 22 14.73 -3.97 12.05
C ARG A 22 14.44 -4.39 10.62
N ALA A 23 13.28 -4.99 10.40
CA ALA A 23 12.85 -5.33 9.04
C ALA A 23 12.57 -4.04 8.25
N VAL A 24 13.08 -3.96 7.02
CA VAL A 24 13.02 -2.77 6.17
C VAL A 24 11.94 -2.94 5.12
N LEU A 25 11.10 -1.92 4.92
CA LEU A 25 10.11 -1.91 3.85
C LEU A 25 10.82 -1.76 2.49
N ARG A 26 10.77 -2.81 1.67
CA ARG A 26 11.29 -2.87 0.31
C ARG A 26 10.15 -2.75 -0.70
N SER A 27 10.52 -2.42 -1.93
CA SER A 27 9.58 -2.30 -3.03
C SER A 27 10.13 -2.78 -4.36
N PHE A 28 9.24 -3.24 -5.23
CA PHE A 28 9.55 -3.60 -6.61
C PHE A 28 8.42 -3.08 -7.51
N SER A 29 8.78 -2.34 -8.55
CA SER A 29 7.84 -1.71 -9.48
C SER A 29 7.92 -2.35 -10.86
N LYS A 30 6.76 -2.51 -11.50
CA LYS A 30 6.62 -2.98 -12.88
C LYS A 30 5.49 -2.21 -13.56
N GLY A 31 5.54 -2.02 -14.88
CA GLY A 31 4.42 -1.46 -15.66
C GLY A 31 4.83 -0.27 -16.51
N GLU A 32 5.32 0.82 -15.92
CA GLU A 32 5.43 2.13 -16.61
C GLU A 32 6.17 2.07 -17.96
N GLY A 33 7.27 1.31 -18.04
CA GLY A 33 8.03 1.16 -19.29
C GLY A 33 7.38 0.24 -20.33
N GLU A 34 6.54 -0.71 -19.90
CA GLU A 34 5.84 -1.67 -20.78
C GLU A 34 4.43 -1.18 -21.15
N HIS A 35 3.80 -0.41 -20.25
CA HIS A 35 2.43 0.08 -20.29
C HIS A 35 2.42 1.53 -19.77
N PRO A 36 2.62 2.51 -20.66
CA PRO A 36 2.63 3.93 -20.28
C PRO A 36 1.41 4.32 -19.46
N GLY A 37 1.62 5.05 -18.38
CA GLY A 37 0.54 5.50 -17.49
C GLY A 37 0.00 4.43 -16.52
N PHE A 38 0.55 3.21 -16.53
CA PHE A 38 0.24 2.17 -15.54
C PHE A 38 1.51 1.70 -14.85
N SER A 39 1.57 1.83 -13.53
CA SER A 39 2.66 1.29 -12.72
C SER A 39 2.11 0.55 -11.50
N PHE A 40 2.69 -0.61 -11.21
CA PHE A 40 2.32 -1.48 -10.11
C PHE A 40 3.54 -1.72 -9.23
N THR A 41 3.47 -1.30 -7.98
CA THR A 41 4.54 -1.48 -7.00
C THR A 41 4.07 -2.41 -5.89
N ARG A 42 4.81 -3.48 -5.64
CA ARG A 42 4.63 -4.34 -4.45
C ARG A 42 5.55 -3.88 -3.34
N TYR A 43 5.05 -3.89 -2.10
CA TYR A 43 5.80 -3.56 -0.90
C TYR A 43 5.82 -4.74 0.07
N TRP A 44 7.00 -5.02 0.64
CA TRP A 44 7.18 -6.09 1.63
C TRP A 44 8.26 -5.72 2.64
N TRP A 45 8.17 -6.26 3.86
CA TRP A 45 9.26 -6.16 4.83
C TRP A 45 10.33 -7.21 4.54
N GLN A 46 11.60 -6.79 4.52
CA GLN A 46 12.76 -7.66 4.41
C GLN A 46 13.51 -7.68 5.75
N GLY A 47 13.68 -8.88 6.31
CA GLY A 47 14.29 -9.11 7.63
C GLY A 47 13.31 -9.77 8.60
N GLU A 48 13.83 -10.27 9.72
CA GLU A 48 13.05 -11.00 10.73
C GLU A 48 12.82 -10.20 12.02
N GLY A 49 13.47 -9.05 12.17
CA GLY A 49 13.33 -8.20 13.36
C GLY A 49 12.07 -7.33 13.37
N PRO A 50 11.93 -6.45 14.38
CA PRO A 50 10.81 -5.54 14.49
C PRO A 50 10.65 -4.68 13.23
N ARG A 51 9.42 -4.41 12.85
CA ARG A 51 9.10 -3.59 11.67
C ARG A 51 8.36 -2.32 12.05
N ASP A 52 8.55 -1.29 11.23
CA ASP A 52 7.66 -0.13 11.24
C ASP A 52 6.35 -0.45 10.50
N GLY A 53 5.28 0.22 10.93
CA GLY A 53 4.02 0.24 10.21
C GLY A 53 4.10 0.98 8.87
N ILE A 54 3.07 0.83 8.04
CA ILE A 54 2.98 1.53 6.75
C ILE A 54 2.40 2.95 6.89
N ALA A 55 1.82 3.30 8.05
CA ALA A 55 1.16 4.60 8.22
C ALA A 55 2.06 5.81 7.87
N PRO A 56 3.35 5.89 8.29
CA PRO A 56 4.21 7.01 7.90
C PRO A 56 4.40 7.12 6.39
N TRP A 57 4.49 5.99 5.70
CA TRP A 57 4.63 5.95 4.24
C TRP A 57 3.38 6.47 3.54
N VAL A 58 2.19 6.04 3.98
CA VAL A 58 0.91 6.49 3.41
C VAL A 58 0.66 7.96 3.72
N ARG A 59 0.97 8.42 4.93
CA ARG A 59 0.85 9.85 5.29
C ARG A 59 1.74 10.75 4.43
N LYS A 60 2.96 10.30 4.11
CA LYS A 60 3.82 11.00 3.15
C LYS A 60 3.22 11.07 1.75
N LYS A 61 2.41 10.07 1.34
CA LYS A 61 1.67 10.14 0.07
C LYS A 61 0.48 11.10 0.12
N LEU A 62 -0.22 11.18 1.24
CA LEU A 62 -1.30 12.15 1.43
C LEU A 62 -0.77 13.60 1.50
N ARG A 63 0.47 13.76 1.97
CA ARG A 63 1.16 15.04 2.15
C ARG A 63 2.58 14.97 1.56
N PRO A 64 2.73 14.99 0.22
CA PRO A 64 4.04 14.89 -0.43
C PRO A 64 4.99 16.05 -0.10
N GLY A 65 4.49 17.19 0.39
CA GLY A 65 5.30 18.32 0.85
C GLY A 65 4.68 19.01 2.06
N ASP A 66 5.40 19.98 2.61
CA ASP A 66 4.95 20.75 3.78
C ASP A 66 4.13 22.00 3.40
N ASP A 67 3.96 22.26 2.09
CA ASP A 67 3.14 23.36 1.62
C ASP A 67 1.65 23.09 1.91
N PRO A 68 0.96 23.96 2.65
CA PRO A 68 -0.42 23.71 3.08
C PRO A 68 -1.45 23.77 1.94
N ILE A 69 -1.10 24.31 0.77
CA ILE A 69 -2.00 24.48 -0.39
C ILE A 69 -1.70 23.41 -1.45
N PHE A 70 -0.42 23.15 -1.72
CA PHE A 70 0.06 22.32 -2.82
C PHE A 70 0.80 21.06 -2.38
N GLY A 71 1.20 20.99 -1.11
CA GLY A 71 1.88 19.84 -0.50
C GLY A 71 0.93 18.70 -0.13
N HIS A 72 -0.34 18.76 -0.55
CA HIS A 72 -1.38 17.80 -0.25
C HIS A 72 -1.90 17.09 -1.50
N ALA A 73 -2.41 15.88 -1.33
CA ALA A 73 -3.21 15.22 -2.35
C ALA A 73 -4.44 16.08 -2.71
N ALA A 74 -4.72 16.22 -4.00
CA ALA A 74 -5.89 16.95 -4.50
C ALA A 74 -7.20 16.29 -4.05
N ARG A 75 -7.19 14.96 -3.92
CA ARG A 75 -8.28 14.17 -3.33
C ARG A 75 -7.71 12.92 -2.68
N SER A 76 -8.31 12.50 -1.57
CA SER A 76 -8.08 11.18 -1.00
C SER A 76 -9.37 10.59 -0.46
N GLU A 77 -9.55 9.28 -0.63
CA GLU A 77 -10.70 8.56 -0.05
C GLU A 77 -10.34 7.10 0.22
N VAL A 78 -11.10 6.46 1.11
CA VAL A 78 -11.02 5.01 1.34
C VAL A 78 -12.19 4.33 0.66
N LEU A 79 -11.90 3.37 -0.20
CA LEU A 79 -12.89 2.42 -0.70
C LEU A 79 -12.86 1.18 0.20
N LEU A 80 -14.01 0.84 0.74
CA LEU A 80 -14.20 -0.32 1.59
C LEU A 80 -14.91 -1.46 0.86
N PRO A 81 -14.64 -2.72 1.25
CA PRO A 81 -15.49 -3.86 0.95
C PRO A 81 -16.93 -3.65 1.38
N PRO A 82 -17.91 -4.17 0.63
CA PRO A 82 -19.34 -3.97 0.95
C PRO A 82 -19.73 -4.41 2.36
N CYS A 83 -19.03 -5.40 2.92
CA CYS A 83 -19.30 -5.94 4.26
C CYS A 83 -18.43 -5.34 5.37
N ALA A 84 -17.54 -4.38 5.07
CA ALA A 84 -16.63 -3.81 6.06
C ALA A 84 -17.35 -2.85 7.03
N PRO A 85 -16.92 -2.78 8.31
CA PRO A 85 -17.41 -1.75 9.22
C PRO A 85 -17.04 -0.34 8.73
N GLY A 86 -17.97 0.61 8.91
CA GLY A 86 -17.81 1.98 8.44
C GLY A 86 -16.62 2.74 9.04
N ASP A 87 -16.18 2.38 10.25
CA ASP A 87 -15.05 3.03 10.93
C ASP A 87 -13.75 2.95 10.12
N TYR A 88 -13.60 1.88 9.32
CA TYR A 88 -12.45 1.71 8.42
C TYR A 88 -12.40 2.74 7.27
N ALA A 89 -13.45 3.53 7.06
CA ALA A 89 -13.43 4.62 6.09
C ALA A 89 -12.53 5.79 6.55
N ASN A 90 -12.26 5.87 7.85
CA ASN A 90 -11.25 6.78 8.39
C ASN A 90 -9.85 6.21 8.13
N ILE A 91 -9.03 6.94 7.36
CA ILE A 91 -7.69 6.52 6.96
C ILE A 91 -6.80 6.24 8.18
N ASP A 92 -6.82 7.09 9.21
CA ASP A 92 -5.96 6.91 10.38
C ASP A 92 -6.37 5.68 11.19
N PHE A 93 -7.66 5.43 11.35
CA PHE A 93 -8.16 4.22 12.00
C PHE A 93 -7.78 2.96 11.21
N LEU A 94 -7.97 2.97 9.89
CA LEU A 94 -7.58 1.86 9.01
C LEU A 94 -6.09 1.54 9.12
N LEU A 95 -5.23 2.55 9.03
CA LEU A 95 -3.77 2.39 9.08
C LEU A 95 -3.32 1.91 10.46
N GLN A 96 -3.87 2.48 11.53
CA GLN A 96 -3.60 2.05 12.90
C GLN A 96 -3.97 0.57 13.08
N ARG A 97 -5.19 0.18 12.67
CA ARG A 97 -5.63 -1.23 12.77
C ARG A 97 -4.74 -2.15 11.95
N PHE A 98 -4.32 -1.73 10.76
CA PHE A 98 -3.45 -2.52 9.91
C PHE A 98 -2.10 -2.78 10.56
N ASP A 99 -1.44 -1.70 11.03
CA ASP A 99 -0.10 -1.77 11.62
C ASP A 99 -0.09 -2.56 12.93
N GLU A 100 -1.10 -2.40 13.78
CA GLU A 100 -1.19 -3.09 15.07
C GLU A 100 -1.54 -4.58 14.96
N THR A 101 -2.23 -5.00 13.91
CA THR A 101 -2.77 -6.38 13.82
C THR A 101 -2.14 -7.22 12.73
N LEU A 102 -1.18 -6.69 11.99
CA LEU A 102 -0.47 -7.50 11.00
C LEU A 102 0.38 -8.55 11.73
N PRO A 103 0.21 -9.85 11.46
CA PRO A 103 0.97 -10.90 12.14
C PRO A 103 2.48 -10.74 11.93
N PRO A 104 3.34 -10.91 12.95
CA PRO A 104 4.78 -10.63 12.84
C PRO A 104 5.50 -11.37 11.70
N PHE A 105 5.04 -12.56 11.34
CA PHE A 105 5.59 -13.37 10.26
C PHE A 105 5.16 -12.92 8.85
N GLU A 106 4.15 -12.05 8.73
CA GLU A 106 3.60 -11.65 7.44
C GLU A 106 4.43 -10.54 6.80
N ASN A 107 5.09 -10.82 5.68
CA ASN A 107 5.99 -9.87 5.04
C ASN A 107 5.30 -8.99 3.99
N HIS A 108 4.13 -9.35 3.47
CA HIS A 108 3.45 -8.59 2.42
C HIS A 108 2.70 -7.40 3.02
N ALA A 109 3.09 -6.19 2.64
CA ALA A 109 2.52 -4.96 3.18
C ALA A 109 1.31 -4.49 2.37
N MET A 110 1.55 -4.15 1.11
CA MET A 110 0.56 -3.51 0.25
C MET A 110 1.03 -3.55 -1.21
N VAL A 111 0.11 -3.19 -2.10
CA VAL A 111 0.47 -2.79 -3.46
C VAL A 111 0.03 -1.35 -3.70
N GLN A 112 0.76 -0.64 -4.56
CA GLN A 112 0.39 0.67 -5.06
C GLN A 112 0.24 0.55 -6.57
N VAL A 113 -0.95 0.83 -7.09
CA VAL A 113 -1.15 1.06 -8.53
C VAL A 113 -1.12 2.57 -8.77
N LYS A 114 -0.18 3.07 -9.57
CA LYS A 114 -0.16 4.45 -10.05
C LYS A 114 -0.75 4.47 -11.46
N LEU A 115 -1.77 5.30 -11.65
CA LEU A 115 -2.46 5.49 -12.92
C LEU A 115 -2.33 6.95 -13.33
N ALA A 116 -1.71 7.20 -14.48
CA ALA A 116 -1.71 8.54 -15.09
C ALA A 116 -3.11 8.84 -15.62
N LEU A 117 -3.52 10.10 -15.49
CA LEU A 117 -4.75 10.59 -16.08
C LEU A 117 -4.45 11.20 -17.45
N ASP A 118 -5.38 11.03 -18.39
CA ASP A 118 -5.28 11.61 -19.72
C ASP A 118 -5.44 13.15 -19.63
N GLU A 119 -4.51 13.88 -20.25
CA GLU A 119 -4.54 15.34 -20.27
C GLU A 119 -5.62 15.91 -21.21
N SER A 120 -6.18 15.08 -22.08
CA SER A 120 -7.28 15.43 -22.99
C SER A 120 -8.67 15.33 -22.36
N GLU A 121 -8.81 14.80 -21.14
CA GLU A 121 -10.09 14.70 -20.43
C GLU A 121 -10.15 15.58 -19.16
N PRO A 122 -11.35 15.98 -18.70
CA PRO A 122 -11.48 16.62 -17.40
C PRO A 122 -10.96 15.72 -16.28
N TRP A 123 -10.13 16.28 -15.39
CA TRP A 123 -9.50 15.53 -14.28
C TRP A 123 -10.47 14.67 -13.48
N HIS A 124 -11.68 15.17 -13.22
CA HIS A 124 -12.69 14.45 -12.44
C HIS A 124 -13.19 13.19 -13.17
N SER A 125 -13.28 13.20 -14.50
CA SER A 125 -13.64 12.03 -15.31
C SER A 125 -12.58 10.94 -15.18
N GLY A 126 -11.31 11.32 -15.34
CA GLY A 126 -10.17 10.40 -15.14
C GLY A 126 -10.12 9.84 -13.72
N TYR A 127 -10.37 10.68 -12.71
CA TYR A 127 -10.45 10.25 -11.32
C TYR A 127 -11.56 9.22 -11.08
N GLU A 128 -12.79 9.49 -11.53
CA GLU A 128 -13.92 8.57 -11.34
C GLU A 128 -13.71 7.24 -12.10
N ARG A 129 -13.02 7.26 -13.25
CA ARG A 129 -12.59 6.04 -13.96
C ARG A 129 -11.64 5.19 -13.12
N VAL A 130 -10.62 5.81 -12.52
CA VAL A 130 -9.71 5.12 -11.58
C VAL A 130 -10.46 4.61 -10.36
N ARG A 131 -11.39 5.41 -9.82
CA ARG A 131 -12.21 5.04 -8.67
C ARG A 131 -13.09 3.81 -8.96
N ALA A 132 -13.72 3.76 -10.14
CA ALA A 132 -14.50 2.62 -10.60
C ALA A 132 -13.62 1.38 -10.73
N PHE A 133 -12.45 1.50 -11.39
CA PHE A 133 -11.47 0.41 -11.46
C PHE A 133 -11.07 -0.12 -10.09
N ALA A 134 -10.73 0.77 -9.16
CA ALA A 134 -10.32 0.39 -7.82
C ALA A 134 -11.46 -0.28 -7.04
N ARG A 135 -12.69 0.20 -7.21
CA ARG A 135 -13.90 -0.38 -6.61
C ARG A 135 -14.11 -1.82 -7.10
N ASP A 136 -14.12 -2.00 -8.41
CA ASP A 136 -14.49 -3.27 -9.04
C ASP A 136 -13.40 -4.33 -8.88
N HIS A 137 -12.13 -3.94 -9.00
CA HIS A 137 -11.03 -4.90 -8.99
C HIS A 137 -10.50 -5.25 -7.59
N PHE A 138 -10.38 -4.25 -6.72
CA PHE A 138 -9.76 -4.40 -5.41
C PHE A 138 -10.76 -4.30 -4.26
N ALA A 139 -11.62 -3.28 -4.29
CA ALA A 139 -12.37 -2.87 -3.11
C ALA A 139 -13.46 -3.87 -2.72
N ASP A 140 -13.84 -4.82 -3.56
CA ASP A 140 -14.70 -5.94 -3.15
C ASP A 140 -14.09 -6.78 -2.00
N ARG A 141 -12.76 -6.83 -1.91
CA ARG A 141 -12.03 -7.72 -0.98
C ARG A 141 -11.10 -6.99 -0.03
N PHE A 142 -10.50 -5.89 -0.48
CA PHE A 142 -9.44 -5.18 0.24
C PHE A 142 -9.83 -3.73 0.49
N PRO A 143 -9.42 -3.13 1.62
CA PRO A 143 -9.50 -1.68 1.74
C PRO A 143 -8.49 -1.02 0.78
N VAL A 144 -8.95 0.00 0.04
CA VAL A 144 -8.13 0.75 -0.91
C VAL A 144 -8.10 2.21 -0.52
N ILE A 145 -6.92 2.79 -0.40
CA ILE A 145 -6.73 4.23 -0.19
C ILE A 145 -6.41 4.84 -1.55
N LEU A 146 -7.32 5.67 -2.06
CA LEU A 146 -7.08 6.48 -3.25
C LEU A 146 -6.39 7.77 -2.85
N VAL A 147 -5.33 8.14 -3.57
CA VAL A 147 -4.60 9.40 -3.39
C VAL A 147 -4.34 10.00 -4.76
N ALA A 148 -4.99 11.12 -5.06
CA ALA A 148 -4.87 11.78 -6.35
C ALA A 148 -4.00 13.03 -6.27
N HIS A 149 -3.13 13.20 -7.25
CA HIS A 149 -2.19 14.31 -7.36
C HIS A 149 -2.40 15.09 -8.65
N ILE A 150 -2.25 16.41 -8.57
CA ILE A 150 -2.24 17.33 -9.70
C ILE A 150 -0.95 18.16 -9.63
N PRO A 151 0.22 17.61 -10.00
CA PRO A 151 1.49 18.30 -9.78
C PRO A 151 1.58 19.66 -10.50
N GLY A 152 0.86 19.80 -11.62
CA GLY A 152 0.75 21.06 -12.36
C GLY A 152 0.17 22.22 -11.53
N THR A 153 -0.69 21.98 -10.54
CA THR A 153 -1.19 23.07 -9.66
C THR A 153 -0.09 23.61 -8.75
N ALA A 154 0.96 22.83 -8.50
CA ALA A 154 2.14 23.22 -7.74
C ALA A 154 3.29 23.75 -8.64
N GLY A 155 3.06 23.92 -9.95
CA GLY A 155 4.09 24.32 -10.90
C GLY A 155 5.16 23.25 -11.17
N LEU A 156 4.90 21.99 -10.81
CA LEU A 156 5.83 20.89 -11.05
C LEU A 156 5.62 20.34 -12.47
N GLU A 157 6.55 20.67 -13.36
CA GLU A 157 6.56 20.15 -14.74
C GLU A 157 7.01 18.67 -14.80
N GLY A 158 6.55 17.95 -15.84
CA GLY A 158 6.98 16.58 -16.12
C GLY A 158 6.30 15.48 -15.29
N ASN A 159 5.43 15.84 -14.33
CA ASN A 159 4.59 14.89 -13.61
C ASN A 159 3.11 15.16 -13.91
N GLY A 160 2.55 14.48 -14.89
CA GLY A 160 1.12 14.55 -15.20
C GLY A 160 0.24 14.18 -14.00
N SER A 161 -1.04 14.58 -14.06
CA SER A 161 -2.04 14.21 -13.06
C SER A 161 -2.12 12.68 -12.93
N HIS A 162 -2.20 12.17 -11.70
CA HIS A 162 -2.24 10.73 -11.48
C HIS A 162 -2.92 10.37 -10.17
N VAL A 163 -3.32 9.11 -10.06
CA VAL A 163 -3.94 8.55 -8.87
C VAL A 163 -3.15 7.33 -8.41
N HIS A 164 -2.86 7.27 -7.11
CA HIS A 164 -2.37 6.08 -6.43
C HIS A 164 -3.54 5.31 -5.83
N CYS A 165 -3.67 4.04 -6.17
CA CYS A 165 -4.50 3.06 -5.48
C CYS A 165 -3.60 2.26 -4.53
N ILE A 166 -3.60 2.61 -3.24
CA ILE A 166 -2.85 1.89 -2.21
C ILE A 166 -3.77 0.80 -1.65
N VAL A 167 -3.51 -0.45 -2.01
CA VAL A 167 -4.32 -1.60 -1.63
C VAL A 167 -3.61 -2.35 -0.51
N LEU A 168 -4.22 -2.41 0.67
CA LEU A 168 -3.63 -3.14 1.78
C LEU A 168 -3.71 -4.65 1.52
N SER A 169 -2.66 -5.39 1.87
CA SER A 169 -2.56 -6.81 1.51
C SER A 169 -3.56 -7.72 2.21
N ARG A 170 -4.43 -7.20 3.09
CA ARG A 170 -5.30 -8.00 3.96
C ARG A 170 -6.77 -7.86 3.58
N PHE A 171 -7.47 -8.99 3.55
CA PHE A 171 -8.91 -8.99 3.38
C PHE A 171 -9.58 -8.23 4.53
N LEU A 172 -10.64 -7.47 4.23
CA LEU A 172 -11.45 -6.79 5.23
C LEU A 172 -12.88 -7.30 5.16
N SER A 173 -13.40 -7.73 6.32
CA SER A 173 -14.75 -8.24 6.47
C SER A 173 -15.49 -7.50 7.58
N VAL A 174 -16.75 -7.88 7.84
CA VAL A 174 -17.53 -7.37 8.98
C VAL A 174 -16.80 -7.51 10.33
N ASN A 175 -15.92 -8.50 10.48
CA ASN A 175 -15.14 -8.74 11.70
C ASN A 175 -13.75 -8.08 11.69
N GLY A 176 -13.49 -7.15 10.77
CA GLY A 176 -12.20 -6.49 10.62
C GLY A 176 -11.21 -7.21 9.69
N LEU A 177 -9.94 -6.87 9.85
CA LEU A 177 -8.82 -7.32 9.00
C LEU A 177 -8.50 -8.81 9.22
N ARG A 178 -8.38 -9.57 8.13
CA ARG A 178 -8.09 -11.03 8.13
C ARG A 178 -6.67 -11.33 7.65
N GLY A 179 -6.40 -12.54 7.17
CA GLY A 179 -5.07 -12.92 6.62
C GLY A 179 -4.66 -12.07 5.41
N ALA A 180 -3.36 -12.08 5.10
CA ALA A 180 -2.85 -11.40 3.91
C ALA A 180 -3.07 -12.23 2.64
N CYS A 181 -3.20 -11.54 1.51
CA CYS A 181 -3.33 -12.11 0.18
C CYS A 181 -1.98 -12.03 -0.53
N HIS A 182 -1.26 -13.15 -0.56
CA HIS A 182 0.05 -13.21 -1.23
C HIS A 182 -0.07 -13.13 -2.76
N LEU A 183 -1.24 -13.49 -3.30
CA LEU A 183 -1.52 -13.35 -4.73
C LEU A 183 -1.54 -11.88 -5.16
N LEU A 184 -2.07 -10.98 -4.32
CA LEU A 184 -2.11 -9.55 -4.60
C LEU A 184 -0.70 -8.98 -4.81
N CYS A 185 0.25 -9.35 -3.96
CA CYS A 185 1.63 -8.85 -4.01
C CYS A 185 2.54 -9.68 -4.95
N SER A 186 2.01 -10.25 -6.02
CA SER A 186 2.72 -11.13 -6.96
C SER A 186 2.61 -10.66 -8.41
N ASP A 187 3.34 -11.32 -9.31
CA ASP A 187 3.25 -11.07 -10.75
C ASP A 187 1.85 -11.40 -11.30
N ARG A 188 1.14 -12.35 -10.66
CA ARG A 188 -0.27 -12.63 -10.98
C ARG A 188 -1.19 -11.49 -10.55
N GLY A 189 -0.91 -10.86 -9.40
CA GLY A 189 -1.61 -9.67 -8.95
C GLY A 189 -1.42 -8.50 -9.91
N TYR A 190 -0.19 -8.28 -10.38
CA TYR A 190 0.13 -7.33 -11.45
C TYR A 190 -0.68 -7.60 -12.72
N ALA A 191 -0.64 -8.83 -13.24
CA ALA A 191 -1.31 -9.19 -14.48
C ALA A 191 -2.84 -9.01 -14.36
N ALA A 192 -3.43 -9.36 -13.22
CA ALA A 192 -4.84 -9.18 -12.95
C ALA A 192 -5.22 -7.69 -12.90
N ALA A 193 -4.44 -6.86 -12.21
CA ALA A 193 -4.68 -5.42 -12.10
C ALA A 193 -4.56 -4.71 -13.47
N LEU A 194 -3.54 -5.07 -14.26
CA LEU A 194 -3.37 -4.52 -15.61
C LEU A 194 -4.53 -4.92 -16.54
N SER A 195 -4.93 -6.19 -16.50
CA SER A 195 -6.05 -6.69 -17.31
C SER A 195 -7.35 -5.95 -16.96
N ALA A 196 -7.64 -5.81 -15.67
CA ALA A 196 -8.80 -5.06 -15.20
C ALA A 196 -8.72 -3.58 -15.60
N TRP A 197 -7.57 -2.91 -15.43
CA TRP A 197 -7.42 -1.51 -15.85
C TRP A 197 -7.73 -1.30 -17.32
N ARG A 198 -7.25 -2.20 -18.21
CA ARG A 198 -7.54 -2.14 -19.64
C ARG A 198 -9.03 -2.22 -19.97
N GLN A 199 -9.81 -2.95 -19.17
CA GLN A 199 -11.26 -2.99 -19.35
C GLN A 199 -11.90 -1.62 -19.06
N HIS A 200 -11.39 -0.86 -18.10
CA HIS A 200 -11.89 0.49 -17.78
C HIS A 200 -11.43 1.57 -18.76
N THR A 201 -10.32 1.37 -19.46
CA THR A 201 -9.87 2.30 -20.51
C THR A 201 -10.57 2.05 -21.85
N ASN A 202 -10.82 0.78 -22.21
CA ASN A 202 -11.40 0.41 -23.50
C ASN A 202 -12.90 0.76 -23.64
N VAL A 203 -13.60 1.01 -22.53
CA VAL A 203 -15.02 1.42 -22.56
C VAL A 203 -15.20 2.82 -23.19
N GLY A 204 -14.14 3.64 -23.27
CA GLY A 204 -14.18 4.95 -23.92
C GLY A 204 -14.14 4.91 -25.46
N GLU A 205 -13.55 3.87 -26.06
CA GLU A 205 -13.42 3.76 -27.54
C GLU A 205 -14.67 3.17 -28.20
N ALA A 206 -15.49 2.40 -27.48
CA ALA A 206 -16.71 1.80 -28.02
C ALA A 206 -17.92 2.75 -28.04
N ALA A 207 -17.80 3.94 -27.45
CA ALA A 207 -18.85 4.96 -27.35
C ALA A 207 -18.59 6.21 -28.20
N ALA A 208 -17.52 6.21 -29.01
CA ALA A 208 -17.19 7.23 -30.00
C ALA A 208 -17.43 6.70 -31.42
#